data_AF-A0A5N8YH08-F1
#
_entry.id   AF-A0A5N8YH08-F1
#
_cell.length_a   1.000
_cell.length_b   1.000
_cell.length_c   1.000
_cell.angle_alpha   90.00
_cell.angle_beta   90.00
_cell.angle_gamma   90.00
#
_symmetry.space_group_name_H-M   'P 1'
#
loop_
_entity.id
_entity.type
_entity.pdbx_description
1 polymer ?
#
loop_
_entity_poly.entity_id
_entity_poly.type
_entity_poly.pdbx_seq_one_letter_code
_entity_poly.pdbx_strand_id
1 'polypeptide(L)'
;MSNPRAISVIFFLFATLLPILIILGCSSNSEAADSKSSVAKIENIDRILTIEDLENAGWKRGKTYDVNGLTGAKAAYVGFWAPPGLNNLNYEIRVYPDHKSAVEQGAPFAEDASGANASLSSGDALWSEGVRDRRMIVGGGSRGSQNPRYGDYMIFGNLVILCEGRTSEHALEQCAPLISLLRGNGA
;
A
#
# COMPACT_ATOMS: atom_id res chain seq x y z
N MET A 1 31.64 97.06 18.52
CA MET A 1 31.00 97.99 17.55
C MET A 1 30.52 97.19 16.35
N SER A 2 29.27 97.43 15.93
CA SER A 2 28.59 97.08 14.66
C SER A 2 28.60 95.60 14.18
N ASN A 3 27.53 94.79 14.36
CA ASN A 3 26.26 94.64 13.57
C ASN A 3 26.47 94.20 12.10
N PRO A 4 25.48 93.62 11.35
CA PRO A 4 24.13 93.14 11.73
C PRO A 4 23.59 91.91 10.93
N ARG A 5 22.31 91.57 11.21
CA ARG A 5 21.24 91.05 10.32
C ARG A 5 20.98 89.54 10.21
N ALA A 6 19.83 89.20 10.79
CA ALA A 6 18.81 88.23 10.37
C ALA A 6 18.84 87.80 8.90
N ILE A 7 18.56 86.51 8.67
CA ILE A 7 17.69 86.01 7.60
C ILE A 7 17.03 84.72 8.10
N SER A 8 15.70 84.74 8.02
CA SER A 8 14.77 83.63 8.14
C SER A 8 14.98 82.63 6.98
N VAL A 9 14.68 81.34 7.17
CA VAL A 9 13.81 80.55 6.28
C VAL A 9 13.79 79.09 6.72
N ILE A 10 12.56 78.67 7.01
CA ILE A 10 11.99 77.34 7.22
C ILE A 10 12.33 76.37 6.08
N PHE A 11 12.73 75.13 6.38
CA PHE A 11 12.36 73.99 5.54
C PHE A 11 12.35 72.64 6.30
N PHE A 12 11.14 72.25 6.71
CA PHE A 12 10.55 70.91 6.58
C PHE A 12 11.40 69.63 6.82
N LEU A 13 11.03 68.93 7.91
CA LEU A 13 10.50 67.56 7.90
C LEU A 13 11.12 66.56 6.90
N PHE A 14 11.84 65.57 7.42
CA PHE A 14 11.59 64.15 7.08
C PHE A 14 12.14 63.27 8.21
N ALA A 15 11.27 62.92 9.16
CA ALA A 15 11.54 61.89 10.16
C ALA A 15 11.51 60.53 9.45
N THR A 16 12.67 59.91 9.26
CA THR A 16 12.79 58.56 8.71
C THR A 16 12.47 57.54 9.80
N LEU A 17 11.20 57.13 9.80
CA LEU A 17 10.65 56.01 10.55
C LEU A 17 11.30 54.70 10.07
N LEU A 18 12.09 54.05 10.92
CA LEU A 18 12.68 52.73 10.66
C LEU A 18 11.74 51.64 11.22
N PRO A 19 11.10 50.79 10.41
CA PRO A 19 10.29 49.70 10.93
C PRO A 19 11.18 48.51 11.27
N ILE A 20 11.20 48.11 12.55
CA ILE A 20 11.77 46.84 13.01
C ILE A 20 10.78 45.73 12.62
N LEU A 21 11.08 44.99 11.54
CA LEU A 21 10.38 43.74 11.21
C LEU A 21 10.80 42.65 12.20
N ILE A 22 9.92 42.29 13.13
CA ILE A 22 10.05 41.08 13.93
C ILE A 22 9.44 39.94 13.11
N ILE A 23 10.29 39.09 12.53
CA ILE A 23 9.84 37.88 11.83
C ILE A 23 9.56 36.81 12.91
N LEU A 24 8.28 36.70 13.30
CA LEU A 24 7.78 35.53 14.03
C LEU A 24 7.72 34.35 13.04
N GLY A 25 8.81 33.59 12.95
CA GLY A 25 8.86 32.34 12.22
C GLY A 25 8.07 31.25 12.95
N CYS A 26 6.81 31.07 12.57
CA CYS A 26 6.07 29.86 12.91
C CYS A 26 6.40 28.81 11.85
N SER A 27 7.45 28.01 12.10
CA SER A 27 7.58 26.71 11.43
C SER A 27 6.54 25.80 12.08
N SER A 28 5.32 25.83 11.55
CA SER A 28 4.44 24.69 11.64
C SER A 28 5.02 23.61 10.74
N ASN A 29 6.09 22.95 11.18
CA ASN A 29 6.30 21.57 10.80
C ASN A 29 5.17 20.79 11.45
N SER A 30 4.00 20.83 10.83
CA SER A 30 3.14 19.66 10.84
C SER A 30 3.94 18.60 10.10
N GLU A 31 4.82 17.93 10.84
CA GLU A 31 5.06 16.52 10.61
C GLU A 31 3.67 15.90 10.75
N ALA A 32 2.94 15.87 9.63
CA ALA A 32 2.05 14.77 9.39
C ALA A 32 2.96 13.56 9.56
N ALA A 33 2.88 12.95 10.74
CA ALA A 33 3.35 11.61 10.93
C ALA A 33 2.59 10.80 9.89
N ASP A 34 3.21 10.67 8.70
CA ASP A 34 2.92 9.62 7.76
C ASP A 34 3.18 8.36 8.57
N SER A 35 2.12 7.92 9.23
CA SER A 35 2.04 6.65 9.89
C SER A 35 1.92 5.66 8.76
N LYS A 36 3.02 5.52 8.02
CA LYS A 36 3.28 4.46 7.07
C LYS A 36 3.20 3.21 7.94
N SER A 37 1.99 2.64 8.02
CA SER A 37 1.69 1.46 8.81
C SER A 37 2.53 0.35 8.23
N SER A 38 3.74 0.18 8.78
CA SER A 38 4.70 -0.79 8.30
C SER A 38 4.23 -2.16 8.79
N VAL A 39 3.29 -2.75 8.06
CA VAL A 39 2.83 -4.11 8.33
C VAL A 39 3.92 -5.07 7.87
N ALA A 40 4.27 -6.04 8.73
CA ALA A 40 5.24 -7.05 8.37
C ALA A 40 4.72 -7.92 7.22
N LYS A 41 5.60 -8.28 6.28
CA LYS A 41 5.25 -9.16 5.14
C LYS A 41 4.75 -10.53 5.61
N ILE A 42 5.29 -11.04 6.72
CA ILE A 42 4.90 -12.29 7.36
C ILE A 42 4.59 -11.98 8.82
N GLU A 43 3.36 -12.25 9.25
CA GLU A 43 2.87 -12.01 10.61
C GLU A 43 2.02 -13.20 11.04
N ASN A 44 2.36 -13.80 12.18
CA ASN A 44 1.55 -14.83 12.81
C ASN A 44 0.54 -14.19 13.78
N ILE A 45 -0.63 -14.82 13.95
CA ILE A 45 -1.64 -14.43 14.92
C ILE A 45 -2.20 -15.66 15.64
N ASP A 46 -2.76 -15.46 16.82
CA ASP A 46 -3.27 -16.55 17.68
C ASP A 46 -4.70 -17.00 17.30
N ARG A 47 -5.02 -17.04 16.00
CA ARG A 47 -6.28 -17.59 15.47
C ARG A 47 -6.17 -18.02 14.01
N ILE A 48 -7.08 -18.91 13.60
CA ILE A 48 -7.25 -19.31 12.20
C ILE A 48 -8.32 -18.43 11.56
N LEU A 49 -7.95 -17.71 10.51
CA LEU A 49 -8.85 -16.87 9.74
C LEU A 49 -9.64 -17.72 8.74
N THR A 50 -10.92 -17.39 8.62
CA THR A 50 -11.81 -17.94 7.60
C THR A 50 -12.07 -16.93 6.49
N ILE A 51 -12.71 -17.38 5.42
CA ILE A 51 -13.10 -16.47 4.35
C ILE A 51 -14.17 -15.46 4.80
N GLU A 52 -15.01 -15.84 5.75
CA GLU A 52 -16.01 -14.97 6.38
C GLU A 52 -15.36 -13.82 7.15
N ASP A 53 -14.17 -14.01 7.74
CA ASP A 53 -13.43 -12.91 8.40
C ASP A 53 -13.02 -11.83 7.39
N LEU A 54 -12.63 -12.23 6.18
CA LEU A 54 -12.34 -11.28 5.09
C LEU A 54 -13.62 -10.59 4.61
N GLU A 55 -14.72 -11.33 4.47
CA GLU A 55 -15.99 -10.77 4.04
C GLU A 55 -16.55 -9.77 5.05
N ASN A 56 -16.40 -10.05 6.35
CA ASN A 56 -16.72 -9.14 7.44
C ASN A 56 -15.81 -7.90 7.46
N ALA A 57 -14.55 -8.02 7.01
CA ALA A 57 -13.67 -6.89 6.76
C ALA A 57 -14.03 -6.09 5.48
N GLY A 58 -15.07 -6.52 4.76
CA GLY A 58 -15.61 -5.86 3.57
C GLY A 58 -15.05 -6.37 2.25
N TRP A 59 -14.11 -7.32 2.27
CA TRP A 59 -13.62 -7.96 1.04
C TRP A 59 -14.73 -8.76 0.37
N LYS A 60 -14.83 -8.66 -0.94
CA LYS A 60 -15.90 -9.28 -1.71
C LYS A 60 -15.34 -10.44 -2.53
N ARG A 61 -15.84 -11.64 -2.26
CA ARG A 61 -15.49 -12.84 -2.99
C ARG A 61 -15.94 -12.73 -4.45
N GLY A 62 -15.04 -13.02 -5.37
CA GLY A 62 -15.31 -13.12 -6.80
C GLY A 62 -15.32 -14.58 -7.25
N LYS A 63 -14.18 -15.07 -7.73
CA LYS A 63 -14.01 -16.43 -8.26
C LYS A 63 -13.41 -17.35 -7.20
N THR A 64 -13.87 -18.59 -7.15
CA THR A 64 -13.22 -19.70 -6.42
C THR A 64 -12.33 -20.49 -7.38
N TYR A 65 -11.11 -20.81 -6.93
CA TYR A 65 -10.18 -21.65 -7.68
C TYR A 65 -10.22 -23.11 -7.22
N ASP A 66 -9.94 -24.02 -8.16
CA ASP A 66 -9.58 -25.39 -7.83
C ASP A 66 -8.15 -25.42 -7.28
N VAL A 67 -7.98 -25.91 -6.06
CA VAL A 67 -6.69 -25.96 -5.37
C VAL A 67 -5.84 -27.18 -5.76
N ASN A 68 -6.30 -28.01 -6.70
CA ASN A 68 -5.47 -29.07 -7.27
C ASN A 68 -4.13 -28.49 -7.79
N GLY A 69 -3.02 -29.02 -7.29
CA GLY A 69 -1.66 -28.55 -7.58
C GLY A 69 -1.16 -27.41 -6.69
N LEU A 70 -2.01 -26.76 -5.89
CA LEU A 70 -1.62 -25.77 -4.88
C LEU A 70 -1.40 -26.48 -3.53
N THR A 71 -0.18 -26.98 -3.32
CA THR A 71 0.14 -27.84 -2.18
C THR A 71 -0.21 -27.19 -0.85
N GLY A 72 -0.95 -27.91 0.01
CA GLY A 72 -1.29 -27.49 1.36
C GLY A 72 -2.46 -26.52 1.48
N ALA A 73 -2.93 -25.92 0.38
CA ALA A 73 -4.06 -24.99 0.42
C ALA A 73 -5.39 -25.74 0.62
N LYS A 74 -6.24 -25.21 1.50
CA LYS A 74 -7.63 -25.66 1.69
C LYS A 74 -8.59 -24.98 0.73
N ALA A 75 -8.31 -23.73 0.38
CA ALA A 75 -9.12 -22.96 -0.54
C ALA A 75 -8.30 -21.84 -1.17
N ALA A 76 -8.71 -21.40 -2.36
CA ALA A 76 -8.16 -20.22 -2.99
C ALA A 76 -9.25 -19.43 -3.73
N TYR A 77 -9.19 -18.11 -3.64
CA TYR A 77 -10.19 -17.20 -4.18
C TYR A 77 -9.53 -15.98 -4.80
N VAL A 78 -10.15 -15.45 -5.85
CA VAL A 78 -9.96 -14.05 -6.24
C VAL A 78 -11.18 -13.25 -5.82
N GLY A 79 -10.91 -12.06 -5.31
CA GLY A 79 -11.94 -11.10 -4.95
C GLY A 79 -11.36 -9.71 -4.89
N PHE A 80 -12.15 -8.77 -4.42
CA PHE A 80 -11.77 -7.38 -4.42
C PHE A 80 -12.27 -6.64 -3.19
N TRP A 81 -11.56 -5.57 -2.87
CA TRP A 81 -11.96 -4.65 -1.82
C TRP A 81 -11.50 -3.25 -2.21
N ALA A 82 -12.30 -2.25 -1.87
CA ALA A 82 -11.96 -0.85 -2.06
C ALA A 82 -11.63 -0.24 -0.69
N PRO A 83 -10.32 -0.11 -0.35
CA PRO A 83 -9.94 0.61 0.85
C PRO A 83 -10.42 2.06 0.79
N PRO A 84 -10.70 2.70 1.94
CA PRO A 84 -11.03 4.13 1.98
C PRO A 84 -9.98 4.97 1.25
N GLY A 85 -10.41 5.79 0.29
CA GLY A 85 -9.52 6.67 -0.49
C GLY A 85 -8.75 5.98 -1.63
N LEU A 86 -8.94 4.68 -1.84
CA LEU A 86 -8.34 3.92 -2.94
C LEU A 86 -9.40 3.39 -3.91
N ASN A 87 -8.94 3.07 -5.13
CA ASN A 87 -9.76 2.33 -6.09
C ASN A 87 -9.92 0.88 -5.64
N ASN A 88 -10.82 0.17 -6.32
CA ASN A 88 -11.02 -1.25 -6.09
C ASN A 88 -9.73 -2.04 -6.39
N LEU A 89 -9.20 -2.73 -5.39
CA LEU A 89 -8.01 -3.56 -5.50
C LEU A 89 -8.41 -5.03 -5.57
N ASN A 90 -7.72 -5.80 -6.40
CA ASN A 90 -7.88 -7.24 -6.47
C ASN A 90 -6.94 -7.92 -5.50
N TYR A 91 -7.41 -9.01 -4.93
CA TYR A 91 -6.63 -9.87 -4.04
C TYR A 91 -6.82 -11.30 -4.49
N GLU A 92 -5.75 -12.07 -4.45
CA GLU A 92 -5.84 -13.53 -4.44
C GLU A 92 -5.59 -14.00 -3.02
N ILE A 93 -6.58 -14.69 -2.45
CA ILE A 93 -6.56 -15.19 -1.07
C ILE A 93 -6.41 -16.70 -1.12
N ARG A 94 -5.36 -17.22 -0.49
CA ARG A 94 -5.13 -18.66 -0.35
C ARG A 94 -5.16 -19.01 1.14
N VAL A 95 -6.03 -19.95 1.49
CA VAL A 95 -6.28 -20.36 2.88
C VAL A 95 -5.53 -21.65 3.17
N TYR A 96 -4.66 -21.62 4.18
CA TYR A 96 -3.94 -22.79 4.66
C TYR A 96 -4.51 -23.27 6.01
N PRO A 97 -4.18 -24.50 6.44
CA PRO A 97 -4.60 -25.02 7.75
C PRO A 97 -4.14 -24.17 8.93
N ASP A 98 -2.91 -23.64 8.85
CA ASP A 98 -2.25 -22.87 9.89
C ASP A 98 -1.16 -21.96 9.29
N HIS A 99 -0.55 -21.11 10.14
CA HIS A 99 0.52 -20.21 9.74
C HIS A 99 1.75 -20.93 9.21
N LYS A 100 2.14 -22.03 9.86
CA LYS A 100 3.31 -22.82 9.46
C LYS A 100 3.14 -23.33 8.02
N SER A 101 1.98 -23.86 7.69
CA SER A 101 1.65 -24.34 6.35
C SER A 101 1.61 -23.19 5.34
N ALA A 102 1.06 -22.03 5.71
CA ALA A 102 1.07 -20.84 4.86
C ALA A 102 2.50 -20.40 4.50
N VAL A 103 3.42 -20.44 5.46
CA VAL A 103 4.83 -20.10 5.26
C VAL A 103 5.56 -21.17 4.46
N GLU A 104 5.57 -22.42 4.94
CA GLU A 104 6.41 -23.49 4.38
C GLU A 104 5.91 -23.99 3.03
N GLN A 105 4.60 -24.04 2.83
CA GLN A 105 3.99 -24.60 1.61
C GLN A 105 3.42 -23.50 0.72
N GLY A 106 2.92 -22.41 1.30
CA GLY A 106 2.26 -21.35 0.53
C GLY A 106 3.18 -20.29 -0.04
N ALA A 107 4.26 -19.92 0.67
CA ALA A 107 5.19 -18.89 0.21
C ALA A 107 5.82 -19.20 -1.17
N PRO A 108 6.30 -20.44 -1.46
CA PRO A 108 6.90 -20.73 -2.76
C PRO A 108 5.95 -20.47 -3.95
N PHE A 109 4.67 -20.83 -3.81
CA PHE A 109 3.67 -20.55 -4.85
C PHE A 109 3.31 -19.07 -4.94
N ALA A 110 3.48 -18.29 -3.88
CA ALA A 110 3.19 -16.86 -3.87
C ALA A 110 4.34 -16.06 -4.49
N GLU A 111 5.58 -16.46 -4.21
CA GLU A 111 6.80 -15.96 -4.85
C GLU A 111 6.76 -16.20 -6.37
N ASP A 112 6.38 -17.40 -6.81
CA ASP A 112 6.20 -17.72 -8.23
C ASP A 112 5.07 -16.89 -8.89
N ALA A 113 4.04 -16.52 -8.12
CA ALA A 113 2.84 -15.87 -8.65
C ALA A 113 2.84 -14.33 -8.57
N SER A 114 3.88 -13.72 -7.99
CA SER A 114 3.92 -12.27 -7.73
C SER A 114 5.32 -11.68 -7.91
N GLY A 115 5.39 -10.34 -7.90
CA GLY A 115 6.66 -9.62 -8.07
C GLY A 115 7.17 -9.64 -9.51
N ALA A 116 8.33 -9.02 -9.72
CA ALA A 116 8.87 -8.75 -11.05
C ALA A 116 9.18 -10.02 -11.87
N ASN A 117 9.41 -11.15 -11.18
CA ASN A 117 9.76 -12.44 -11.80
C ASN A 117 8.60 -13.43 -11.80
N ALA A 118 7.35 -12.98 -11.59
CA ALA A 118 6.20 -13.86 -11.55
C ALA A 118 6.07 -14.70 -12.84
N SER A 119 5.74 -15.98 -12.67
CA SER A 119 5.41 -16.89 -13.75
C SER A 119 4.03 -16.54 -14.32
N LEU A 120 4.02 -15.87 -15.45
CA LEU A 120 2.81 -15.43 -16.14
C LEU A 120 2.37 -16.38 -17.26
N SER A 121 2.83 -17.63 -17.24
CA SER A 121 2.47 -18.65 -18.24
C SER A 121 2.12 -19.95 -17.53
N SER A 122 1.12 -20.68 -18.04
CA SER A 122 0.68 -21.93 -17.40
C SER A 122 1.71 -23.05 -17.51
N GLY A 123 2.67 -22.96 -18.45
CA GLY A 123 3.75 -23.94 -18.59
C GLY A 123 4.91 -23.70 -17.63
N ASP A 124 5.07 -22.48 -17.12
CA ASP A 124 6.17 -22.10 -16.24
C ASP A 124 5.73 -22.02 -14.77
N ALA A 125 4.47 -21.68 -14.52
CA ALA A 125 3.94 -21.51 -13.17
C ALA A 125 3.89 -22.82 -12.38
N LEU A 126 4.25 -22.74 -11.09
CA LEU A 126 4.13 -23.86 -10.15
C LEU A 126 2.67 -24.32 -9.97
N TRP A 127 1.73 -23.37 -10.12
CA TRP A 127 0.30 -23.65 -10.08
C TRP A 127 -0.45 -22.89 -11.17
N SER A 128 -0.95 -23.64 -12.15
CA SER A 128 -1.50 -23.11 -13.41
C SER A 128 -2.90 -22.48 -13.29
N GLU A 129 -3.70 -22.88 -12.29
CA GLU A 129 -5.01 -22.26 -12.07
C GLU A 129 -4.84 -20.81 -11.62
N GLY A 130 -5.66 -19.90 -12.17
CA GLY A 130 -5.61 -18.46 -11.87
C GLY A 130 -4.49 -17.67 -12.56
N VAL A 131 -3.54 -18.30 -13.29
CA VAL A 131 -2.42 -17.57 -13.94
C VAL A 131 -2.90 -16.47 -14.90
N ARG A 132 -4.09 -16.61 -15.52
CA ARG A 132 -4.66 -15.55 -16.37
C ARG A 132 -5.11 -14.33 -15.56
N ASP A 133 -5.64 -14.55 -14.36
CA ASP A 133 -6.15 -13.49 -13.50
C ASP A 133 -5.00 -12.72 -12.82
N ARG A 134 -3.85 -13.39 -12.62
CA ARG A 134 -2.58 -12.79 -12.13
C ARG A 134 -1.89 -11.87 -13.14
N ARG A 135 -2.45 -11.70 -14.34
CA ARG A 135 -1.89 -10.82 -15.38
C ARG A 135 -2.63 -9.50 -15.43
N MET A 136 -1.91 -8.46 -15.82
CA MET A 136 -2.46 -7.21 -16.28
C MET A 136 -1.83 -6.80 -17.61
N ILE A 137 -2.67 -6.33 -18.53
CA ILE A 137 -2.22 -5.72 -19.78
C ILE A 137 -2.07 -4.23 -19.51
N VAL A 138 -0.87 -3.69 -19.64
CA VAL A 138 -0.64 -2.25 -19.62
C VAL A 138 -0.41 -1.71 -21.02
N GLY A 139 -1.15 -0.67 -21.37
CA GLY A 139 -0.82 0.17 -22.51
C GLY A 139 0.37 1.07 -22.17
N GLY A 140 1.43 1.01 -22.97
CA GLY A 140 2.61 1.88 -22.80
C GLY A 140 3.95 1.21 -23.10
N GLY A 141 4.02 -0.12 -23.07
CA GLY A 141 5.15 -0.91 -23.58
C GLY A 141 4.90 -1.47 -24.98
N SER A 142 5.72 -2.43 -25.43
CA SER A 142 5.39 -3.23 -26.62
C SER A 142 3.97 -3.79 -26.45
N ARG A 143 3.07 -3.47 -27.37
CA ARG A 143 1.64 -3.78 -27.27
C ARG A 143 1.47 -5.26 -26.89
N GLY A 144 0.93 -5.54 -25.71
CA GLY A 144 0.64 -6.91 -25.24
C GLY A 144 1.60 -7.51 -24.20
N SER A 145 2.57 -6.75 -23.66
CA SER A 145 3.40 -7.25 -22.56
C SER A 145 2.54 -7.60 -21.33
N GLN A 146 2.63 -8.86 -20.90
CA GLN A 146 1.96 -9.34 -19.69
C GLN A 146 2.78 -8.87 -18.49
N ASN A 147 2.14 -8.15 -17.58
CA ASN A 147 2.75 -7.77 -16.32
C ASN A 147 2.06 -8.50 -15.18
N PRO A 148 2.77 -8.80 -14.09
CA PRO A 148 2.14 -9.32 -12.88
C PRO A 148 1.13 -8.29 -12.37
N ARG A 149 -0.08 -8.75 -12.04
CA ARG A 149 -1.06 -7.96 -11.29
C ARG A 149 -0.60 -7.73 -9.86
N TYR A 150 -0.01 -8.77 -9.27
CA TYR A 150 0.39 -8.79 -7.88
C TYR A 150 1.87 -8.44 -7.76
N GLY A 151 2.16 -7.30 -7.13
CA GLY A 151 3.53 -6.80 -6.97
C GLY A 151 4.29 -7.49 -5.85
N ASP A 152 3.57 -8.06 -4.89
CA ASP A 152 4.08 -8.94 -3.84
C ASP A 152 2.92 -9.71 -3.18
N TYR A 153 3.22 -10.43 -2.10
CA TYR A 153 2.26 -11.09 -1.24
C TYR A 153 2.56 -10.84 0.24
N MET A 154 1.57 -11.08 1.09
CA MET A 154 1.70 -11.10 2.54
C MET A 154 1.21 -12.42 3.10
N ILE A 155 1.78 -12.85 4.22
CA ILE A 155 1.29 -13.97 5.02
C ILE A 155 0.80 -13.42 6.35
N PHE A 156 -0.50 -13.60 6.62
CA PHE A 156 -1.13 -13.14 7.85
C PHE A 156 -1.91 -14.29 8.49
N GLY A 157 -1.42 -14.79 9.62
CA GLY A 157 -1.90 -16.04 10.20
C GLY A 157 -1.77 -17.18 9.18
N ASN A 158 -2.88 -17.86 8.91
CA ASN A 158 -2.98 -18.97 7.96
C ASN A 158 -3.30 -18.54 6.51
N LEU A 159 -3.32 -17.24 6.22
CA LEU A 159 -3.62 -16.72 4.88
C LEU A 159 -2.35 -16.35 4.14
N VAL A 160 -2.31 -16.68 2.86
CA VAL A 160 -1.39 -16.08 1.89
C VAL A 160 -2.22 -15.17 0.98
N ILE A 161 -1.85 -13.89 0.93
CA ILE A 161 -2.61 -12.82 0.28
C ILE A 161 -1.73 -12.19 -0.78
N LEU A 162 -2.04 -12.39 -2.06
CA LEU A 162 -1.34 -11.70 -3.14
C LEU A 162 -1.93 -10.29 -3.29
N CYS A 163 -1.04 -9.31 -3.29
CA CYS A 163 -1.37 -7.90 -3.17
C CYS A 163 -1.20 -7.20 -4.51
N GLU A 164 -2.30 -6.62 -5.02
CA GLU A 164 -2.22 -5.84 -6.26
C GLU A 164 -1.22 -4.70 -6.09
N GLY A 165 -0.39 -4.46 -7.11
CA GLY A 165 0.63 -3.42 -7.04
C GLY A 165 1.65 -3.53 -8.18
N ARG A 166 2.27 -2.40 -8.51
CA ARG A 166 3.27 -2.32 -9.61
C ARG A 166 4.67 -2.71 -9.16
N THR A 167 4.94 -2.54 -7.89
CA THR A 167 6.20 -2.85 -7.22
C THR A 167 5.88 -3.58 -5.93
N SER A 168 6.89 -4.21 -5.32
CA SER A 168 6.70 -4.87 -4.03
C SER A 168 6.26 -3.88 -2.96
N GLU A 169 6.93 -2.73 -2.84
CA GLU A 169 6.56 -1.68 -1.88
C GLU A 169 5.10 -1.22 -2.05
N HIS A 170 4.69 -0.89 -3.28
CA HIS A 170 3.33 -0.44 -3.55
C HIS A 170 2.28 -1.52 -3.23
N ALA A 171 2.58 -2.79 -3.52
CA ALA A 171 1.69 -3.89 -3.22
C ALA A 171 1.47 -4.06 -1.71
N LEU A 172 2.55 -4.02 -0.93
CA LEU A 172 2.48 -4.15 0.53
C LEU A 172 1.74 -2.97 1.17
N GLU A 173 1.96 -1.74 0.69
CA GLU A 173 1.22 -0.55 1.12
C GLU A 173 -0.29 -0.69 0.84
N GLN A 174 -0.65 -1.22 -0.33
CA GLN A 174 -2.05 -1.41 -0.74
C GLN A 174 -2.76 -2.51 0.07
N CYS A 175 -2.04 -3.54 0.52
CA CYS A 175 -2.59 -4.61 1.37
C CYS A 175 -2.70 -4.23 2.85
N ALA A 176 -1.83 -3.34 3.35
CA ALA A 176 -1.76 -2.98 4.76
C ALA A 176 -3.11 -2.58 5.41
N PRO A 177 -4.03 -1.87 4.74
CA PRO A 177 -5.34 -1.56 5.31
C PRO A 177 -6.21 -2.81 5.54
N LEU A 178 -6.19 -3.78 4.63
CA LEU A 178 -6.93 -5.04 4.79
C LEU A 178 -6.37 -5.84 5.97
N ILE A 179 -5.04 -5.94 6.08
CA ILE A 179 -4.40 -6.61 7.22
C ILE A 179 -4.75 -5.93 8.54
N SER A 180 -4.79 -4.60 8.56
CA SER A 180 -5.16 -3.84 9.76
C SER A 180 -6.59 -4.13 10.22
N LEU A 181 -7.53 -4.30 9.30
CA LEU A 181 -8.91 -4.72 9.61
C LEU A 181 -8.95 -6.16 10.14
N LEU A 182 -8.24 -7.09 9.48
CA LEU A 182 -8.19 -8.49 9.92
C LEU A 182 -7.54 -8.65 11.30
N ARG A 183 -6.58 -7.79 11.64
CA ARG A 183 -6.00 -7.70 12.98
C ARG A 183 -7.02 -7.19 14.00
N GLY A 184 -7.75 -6.11 13.67
CA GLY A 184 -8.75 -5.50 14.55
C GLY A 184 -9.99 -6.36 14.78
N ASN A 185 -10.40 -7.18 13.80
CA ASN A 185 -11.54 -8.09 13.93
C ASN A 185 -11.26 -9.31 14.83
N GLY A 186 -10.09 -9.37 15.48
CA GLY A 186 -9.67 -10.44 16.39
C GLY A 186 -9.45 -9.99 17.83
N ALA A 187 -9.85 -8.77 18.17
CA ALA A 187 -9.89 -8.23 19.52
C ALA A 187 -11.31 -8.23 20.08
#